data_AF-A0A519S449-F1
#
_entry.id   AF-A0A519S449-F1
#
_cell.length_a   1.000
_cell.length_b   1.000
_cell.length_c   1.000
_cell.angle_alpha   90.00
_cell.angle_beta   90.00
_cell.angle_gamma   90.00
#
_symmetry.space_group_name_H-M   'P 1'
#
loop_
_entity.id
_entity.type
_entity.pdbx_description
1 polymer ?
#
loop_
_entity_poly.entity_id
_entity_poly.type
_entity_poly.pdbx_seq_one_letter_code
_entity_poly.pdbx_strand_id
1 'polypeptide(L)'
;METPFFNYYPKGKGTFNPAEATIFDTGLNEWKNYAAWPPKATENRSLYLQQNGLLAAVKEAETMGLLSSTAGSDFIASPGSGFIAPSTFGEYLGDPPHPVPYTAAIQGECNNEYMIEDQRFAAERPDMLTYQTEPLSEDLTVAGPLGVDLWVSPSGTDADFMVKLIDVLPDDTPNPAPNPQNGQLAGAQRLVRAGVFRGRFRHSSIMPGSADFQNTTIRIYHEPGHASVVQLPVLRQ
;
A
#
# COMPACT_ATOMS: atom_id res chain seq x y z
N MET A 1 26.72 -11.59 -0.16
CA MET A 1 26.64 -11.72 -1.63
C MET A 1 27.78 -10.99 -2.35
N GLU A 2 28.13 -9.78 -1.93
CA GLU A 2 29.16 -8.95 -2.58
C GLU A 2 30.59 -9.52 -2.53
N THR A 3 31.04 -10.03 -1.38
CA THR A 3 32.41 -10.56 -1.25
C THR A 3 32.70 -11.72 -2.23
N PRO A 4 31.83 -12.74 -2.38
CA PRO A 4 32.00 -13.75 -3.43
C PRO A 4 32.03 -13.16 -4.85
N PHE A 5 31.17 -12.19 -5.17
CA PHE A 5 31.15 -11.50 -6.47
C PHE A 5 32.50 -10.83 -6.77
N PHE A 6 33.01 -10.03 -5.83
CA PHE A 6 34.29 -9.32 -5.98
C PHE A 6 35.51 -10.25 -5.89
N ASN A 7 35.39 -11.46 -5.33
CA ASN A 7 36.47 -12.42 -5.42
C ASN A 7 36.50 -13.11 -6.79
N TYR A 8 35.33 -13.40 -7.36
CA TYR A 8 35.24 -14.09 -8.65
C TYR A 8 35.62 -13.18 -9.82
N TYR A 9 34.96 -12.04 -10.00
CA TYR A 9 35.15 -11.22 -11.20
C TYR A 9 36.48 -10.44 -11.22
N PRO A 10 36.79 -9.53 -10.28
CA PRO A 10 38.01 -8.75 -10.36
C PRO A 10 39.24 -9.46 -9.81
N LYS A 11 39.11 -10.53 -9.00
CA LYS A 11 40.26 -11.25 -8.44
C LYS A 11 40.50 -12.63 -9.06
N GLY A 12 39.59 -13.15 -9.89
CA GLY A 12 39.72 -14.48 -10.51
C GLY A 12 39.78 -15.63 -9.49
N LYS A 13 39.17 -15.47 -8.31
CA LYS A 13 39.25 -16.42 -7.19
C LYS A 13 37.88 -17.02 -6.87
N GLY A 14 37.84 -18.34 -6.72
CA GLY A 14 36.66 -19.07 -6.26
C GLY A 14 35.62 -19.32 -7.36
N THR A 15 34.37 -19.58 -6.96
CA THR A 15 33.21 -19.78 -7.84
C THR A 15 32.10 -18.79 -7.49
N PHE A 16 31.27 -18.43 -8.47
CA PHE A 16 30.16 -17.50 -8.27
C PHE A 16 28.92 -17.94 -9.06
N ASN A 17 27.98 -18.57 -8.34
CA ASN A 17 26.71 -19.06 -8.86
C ASN A 17 25.55 -18.42 -8.08
N PRO A 18 25.29 -17.12 -8.23
CA PRO A 18 24.21 -16.45 -7.51
C PRO A 18 22.83 -16.87 -8.04
N ALA A 19 21.80 -16.68 -7.21
CA ALA A 19 20.43 -16.62 -7.69
C ALA A 19 20.24 -15.39 -8.60
N GLU A 20 19.19 -15.39 -9.43
CA GLU A 20 18.85 -14.22 -10.25
C GLU A 20 18.51 -13.02 -9.36
N ALA A 21 17.74 -13.26 -8.30
CA ALA A 21 17.44 -12.26 -7.28
C ALA A 21 17.58 -12.84 -5.87
N THR A 22 18.23 -12.08 -4.99
CA THR A 22 18.31 -12.33 -3.55
C THR A 22 17.61 -11.17 -2.85
N ILE A 23 16.44 -11.40 -2.26
CA ILE A 23 15.56 -10.34 -1.77
C ILE A 23 15.18 -10.61 -0.33
N PHE A 24 15.19 -9.55 0.47
CA PHE A 24 14.75 -9.60 1.86
C PHE A 24 13.22 -9.51 1.92
N ASP A 25 12.60 -10.49 2.56
CA ASP A 25 11.17 -10.50 2.86
C ASP A 25 10.92 -9.69 4.12
N THR A 26 10.20 -8.56 4.00
CA THR A 26 9.96 -7.66 5.13
C THR A 26 8.88 -8.15 6.08
N GLY A 27 8.03 -9.10 5.66
CA GLY A 27 7.03 -9.71 6.54
C GLY A 27 7.61 -10.91 7.29
N LEU A 28 8.20 -11.87 6.56
CA LEU A 28 8.85 -13.05 7.18
C LEU A 28 10.22 -12.74 7.81
N ASN A 29 10.76 -11.56 7.58
CA ASN A 29 12.06 -11.10 8.11
C ASN A 29 13.23 -12.02 7.74
N GLU A 30 13.26 -12.51 6.50
CA GLU A 30 14.25 -13.47 6.02
C GLU A 30 14.73 -13.17 4.58
N TRP A 31 15.95 -13.58 4.25
CA TRP A 31 16.45 -13.52 2.87
C TRP A 31 15.94 -14.70 2.04
N LYS A 32 15.39 -14.42 0.86
CA LYS A 32 15.01 -15.46 -0.13
C LYS A 32 15.75 -15.31 -1.45
N ASN A 33 16.06 -16.46 -2.02
CA ASN A 33 16.69 -16.59 -3.34
C ASN A 33 15.65 -17.00 -4.37
N TYR A 34 15.69 -16.37 -5.54
CA TYR A 34 14.81 -16.63 -6.67
C TYR A 34 15.60 -16.98 -7.92
N ALA A 35 15.18 -18.05 -8.59
CA ALA A 35 15.76 -18.47 -9.86
C ALA A 35 15.29 -17.62 -11.06
N ALA A 36 14.25 -16.80 -10.87
CA ALA A 36 13.73 -15.85 -11.85
C ALA A 36 13.00 -14.71 -11.12
N TRP A 37 13.05 -13.50 -11.67
CA TRP A 37 12.40 -12.34 -11.07
C TRP A 37 11.62 -11.50 -12.10
N PRO A 38 10.33 -11.17 -11.84
CA PRO A 38 9.50 -11.60 -10.71
C PRO A 38 9.35 -13.14 -10.62
N PRO A 39 8.97 -13.69 -9.45
CA PRO A 39 8.80 -15.13 -9.30
C PRO A 39 7.80 -15.69 -10.33
N LYS A 40 8.14 -16.83 -10.97
CA LYS A 40 7.27 -17.41 -12.03
C LYS A 40 5.88 -17.82 -11.56
N ALA A 41 5.74 -18.11 -10.26
CA ALA A 41 4.46 -18.48 -9.65
C ALA A 41 3.64 -17.26 -9.21
N THR A 42 4.08 -16.02 -9.52
CA THR A 42 3.30 -14.81 -9.24
C THR A 42 2.06 -14.76 -10.13
N GLU A 43 0.90 -14.54 -9.51
CA GLU A 43 -0.35 -14.25 -10.20
C GLU A 43 -0.71 -12.77 -10.04
N ASN A 44 -1.19 -12.15 -11.12
CA ASN A 44 -1.68 -10.78 -11.06
C ASN A 44 -3.02 -10.74 -10.34
N ARG A 45 -3.11 -9.92 -9.29
CA ARG A 45 -4.35 -9.72 -8.52
C ARG A 45 -4.70 -8.24 -8.48
N SER A 46 -5.95 -7.92 -8.78
CA SER A 46 -6.49 -6.57 -8.64
C SER A 46 -7.18 -6.43 -7.29
N LEU A 47 -6.98 -5.28 -6.64
CA LEU A 47 -7.77 -4.83 -5.50
C LEU A 47 -8.53 -3.57 -5.91
N TYR A 48 -9.83 -3.55 -5.63
CA TYR A 48 -10.74 -2.48 -6.01
C TYR A 48 -11.07 -1.62 -4.80
N LEU A 49 -11.00 -0.30 -4.98
CA LEU A 49 -11.48 0.70 -4.03
C LEU A 49 -13.02 0.68 -4.08
N GLN A 50 -13.68 0.51 -2.93
CA GLN A 50 -15.14 0.41 -2.83
C GLN A 50 -15.70 1.43 -1.83
N GLN A 51 -17.03 1.56 -1.80
CA GLN A 51 -17.71 2.41 -0.83
C GLN A 51 -17.34 2.07 0.62
N ASN A 52 -17.50 3.07 1.49
CA ASN A 52 -17.19 2.99 2.92
C ASN A 52 -15.73 2.66 3.23
N GLY A 53 -14.81 2.90 2.29
CA GLY A 53 -13.38 2.65 2.49
C GLY A 53 -13.01 1.17 2.47
N LEU A 54 -13.78 0.32 1.78
CA LEU A 54 -13.42 -1.09 1.62
C LEU A 54 -12.44 -1.28 0.45
N LEU A 55 -11.43 -2.13 0.64
CA LEU A 55 -10.52 -2.63 -0.39
C LEU A 55 -10.80 -4.13 -0.58
N ALA A 56 -11.15 -4.57 -1.79
CA ALA A 56 -11.49 -5.98 -2.02
C ALA A 56 -11.04 -6.51 -3.38
N ALA A 57 -10.88 -7.83 -3.48
CA ALA A 57 -10.39 -8.51 -4.69
C ALA A 57 -11.46 -8.71 -5.77
N VAL A 58 -12.73 -8.41 -5.47
CA VAL A 58 -13.86 -8.46 -6.40
C VAL A 58 -14.40 -7.06 -6.64
N LYS A 59 -15.16 -6.86 -7.72
CA LYS A 59 -15.79 -5.56 -7.99
C LYS A 59 -16.96 -5.33 -7.04
N GLU A 60 -17.24 -4.05 -6.74
CA GLU A 60 -18.26 -3.66 -5.78
C GLU A 60 -19.65 -4.23 -6.05
N ALA A 61 -20.07 -4.31 -7.33
CA ALA A 61 -21.35 -4.91 -7.70
C ALA A 61 -21.46 -6.38 -7.26
N GLU A 62 -20.36 -7.12 -7.31
CA GLU A 62 -20.28 -8.51 -6.85
C GLU A 62 -20.24 -8.56 -5.32
N THR A 63 -19.48 -7.67 -4.66
CA THR A 63 -19.50 -7.52 -3.19
C THR A 63 -20.92 -7.29 -2.67
N MET A 64 -21.65 -6.35 -3.26
CA MET A 64 -23.02 -6.02 -2.88
C MET A 64 -23.99 -7.17 -3.16
N GLY A 65 -23.77 -7.94 -4.23
CA GLY A 65 -24.50 -9.17 -4.50
C GLY A 65 -24.28 -10.24 -3.43
N LEU A 66 -23.04 -10.40 -2.95
CA LEU A 66 -22.69 -11.35 -1.89
C LEU A 66 -23.26 -10.95 -0.52
N LEU A 67 -23.14 -9.67 -0.15
CA LEU A 67 -23.73 -9.11 1.07
C LEU A 67 -25.26 -9.22 1.07
N SER A 68 -25.89 -8.99 -0.08
CA SER A 68 -27.34 -9.18 -0.24
C SER A 68 -27.77 -10.65 -0.18
N SER A 69 -26.89 -11.59 -0.54
CA SER A 69 -27.18 -13.04 -0.48
C SER A 69 -26.97 -13.67 0.90
N THR A 70 -26.26 -12.97 1.78
CA THR A 70 -26.00 -13.38 3.18
C THR A 70 -27.00 -12.74 4.16
N ALA A 71 -28.09 -12.15 3.64
CA ALA A 71 -29.21 -11.65 4.43
C ALA A 71 -30.12 -12.80 4.94
N GLY A 72 -29.52 -13.74 5.67
CA GLY A 72 -30.23 -14.65 6.57
C GLY A 72 -30.43 -13.96 7.92
N SER A 73 -31.62 -13.40 8.09
CA SER A 73 -32.36 -13.02 9.32
C SER A 73 -31.72 -12.28 10.51
N ASP A 74 -30.40 -12.15 10.66
CA ASP A 74 -29.83 -11.78 11.97
C ASP A 74 -29.12 -10.41 12.02
N PHE A 75 -29.09 -9.65 10.93
CA PHE A 75 -28.57 -8.28 10.95
C PHE A 75 -29.68 -7.27 11.30
N ILE A 76 -29.74 -6.84 12.56
CA ILE A 76 -30.46 -5.62 12.94
C ILE A 76 -29.59 -4.42 12.54
N ALA A 77 -29.73 -3.98 11.31
CA ALA A 77 -29.50 -2.59 10.94
C ALA A 77 -30.74 -2.12 10.20
N SER A 78 -31.72 -1.62 10.97
CA SER A 78 -32.88 -0.94 10.38
C SER A 78 -32.38 0.32 9.66
N PRO A 79 -32.78 0.55 8.39
CA PRO A 79 -32.40 1.73 7.64
C PRO A 79 -32.93 3.00 8.32
N GLY A 80 -32.10 3.67 9.13
CA GLY A 80 -32.42 5.00 9.67
C GLY A 80 -32.57 6.01 8.53
N SER A 81 -33.62 6.82 8.56
CA SER A 81 -33.97 7.85 7.57
C SER A 81 -32.84 8.87 7.37
N GLY A 82 -31.90 8.56 6.48
CA GLY A 82 -30.74 9.40 6.14
C GLY A 82 -29.89 8.85 5.00
N PHE A 83 -30.44 7.98 4.16
CA PHE A 83 -29.73 7.42 3.00
C PHE A 83 -29.42 8.52 1.98
N ILE A 84 -28.20 9.05 2.08
CA ILE A 84 -27.52 9.67 0.95
C ILE A 84 -27.34 8.54 -0.08
N ALA A 85 -27.70 8.80 -1.34
CA ALA A 85 -27.49 7.85 -2.42
C ALA A 85 -26.02 7.33 -2.38
N PRO A 86 -25.76 6.05 -2.66
CA PRO A 86 -24.41 5.51 -2.66
C PRO A 86 -23.53 6.34 -3.62
N SER A 87 -22.57 7.09 -3.08
CA SER A 87 -21.60 7.80 -3.91
C SER A 87 -20.59 6.77 -4.41
N THR A 88 -20.56 6.53 -5.72
CA THR A 88 -19.64 5.59 -6.38
C THR A 88 -18.20 6.10 -6.45
N PHE A 89 -17.85 7.11 -5.67
CA PHE A 89 -16.54 7.76 -5.64
C PHE A 89 -16.23 8.26 -4.23
N GLY A 90 -14.96 8.30 -3.88
CA GLY A 90 -14.46 9.04 -2.71
C GLY A 90 -14.13 10.48 -3.11
N GLU A 91 -14.42 11.43 -2.23
CA GLU A 91 -14.11 12.85 -2.42
C GLU A 91 -13.35 13.38 -1.21
N TYR A 92 -12.43 14.30 -1.46
CA TYR A 92 -11.71 15.03 -0.42
C TYR A 92 -11.23 16.38 -0.96
N LEU A 93 -10.90 17.28 -0.03
CA LEU A 93 -10.43 18.63 -0.35
C LEU A 93 -8.91 18.70 -0.25
N GLY A 94 -8.23 18.82 -1.40
CA GLY A 94 -6.80 19.16 -1.41
C GLY A 94 -6.58 20.63 -1.07
N ASP A 95 -5.80 20.91 -0.02
CA ASP A 95 -5.50 22.25 0.52
C ASP A 95 -3.99 22.53 0.51
N PRO A 96 -3.42 23.17 -0.54
CA PRO A 96 -1.97 23.35 -0.68
C PRO A 96 -1.27 24.13 0.44
N PRO A 97 -1.90 25.14 1.06
CA PRO A 97 -1.40 25.75 2.30
C PRO A 97 -1.26 24.79 3.49
N HIS A 98 -1.99 23.67 3.50
CA HIS A 98 -1.98 22.66 4.57
C HIS A 98 -1.69 21.25 4.02
N PRO A 99 -0.53 21.05 3.35
CA PRO A 99 -0.25 19.80 2.65
C PRO A 99 -0.17 18.62 3.62
N VAL A 100 -0.45 17.42 3.13
CA VAL A 100 -0.23 16.19 3.89
C VAL A 100 1.27 16.02 4.18
N PRO A 101 1.69 15.96 5.46
CA PRO A 101 3.09 15.73 5.81
C PRO A 101 3.56 14.35 5.34
N TYR A 102 4.81 14.24 4.90
CA TYR A 102 5.41 12.96 4.52
C TYR A 102 5.93 12.17 5.74
N THR A 103 6.08 12.82 6.90
CA THR A 103 6.60 12.29 8.17
C THR A 103 5.77 12.87 9.32
N ALA A 104 5.66 12.13 10.43
CA ALA A 104 5.04 12.59 11.66
C ALA A 104 5.91 13.60 12.43
N ALA A 105 7.23 13.61 12.20
CA ALA A 105 8.17 14.44 12.91
C ALA A 105 8.28 15.86 12.32
N ILE A 106 8.32 16.88 13.18
CA ILE A 106 8.65 18.25 12.76
C ILE A 106 10.18 18.41 12.82
N GLN A 107 10.80 18.54 11.65
CA GLN A 107 12.26 18.56 11.52
C GLN A 107 12.70 19.41 10.33
N GLY A 108 13.91 19.96 10.39
CA GLY A 108 14.47 20.85 9.37
C GLY A 108 15.10 20.15 8.17
N GLU A 109 15.32 18.83 8.25
CA GLU A 109 15.93 18.01 7.20
C GLU A 109 15.06 16.79 6.89
N CYS A 110 15.26 16.19 5.72
CA CYS A 110 14.60 14.94 5.37
C CYS A 110 15.22 13.79 6.18
N ASN A 111 14.45 13.15 7.05
CA ASN A 111 14.92 11.94 7.72
C ASN A 111 14.93 10.75 6.74
N ASN A 112 15.72 9.72 7.04
CA ASN A 112 15.67 8.47 6.29
C ASN A 112 14.61 7.50 6.85
N GLU A 113 14.08 7.78 8.03
CA GLU A 113 13.18 6.89 8.77
C GLU A 113 11.71 7.04 8.39
N TYR A 114 11.31 8.09 7.66
CA TYR A 114 9.90 8.30 7.26
C TYR A 114 9.27 7.09 6.55
N MET A 115 10.08 6.26 5.89
CA MET A 115 9.61 5.06 5.18
C MET A 115 9.20 3.92 6.11
N ILE A 116 9.59 3.96 7.39
CA ILE A 116 9.24 2.95 8.41
C ILE A 116 8.37 3.55 9.54
N GLU A 117 8.02 4.83 9.44
CA GLU A 117 7.10 5.48 10.37
C GLU A 117 5.69 4.91 10.24
N ASP A 118 5.00 4.85 11.37
CA ASP A 118 3.59 4.49 11.43
C ASP A 118 2.74 5.53 10.70
N GLN A 119 1.99 5.13 9.68
CA GLN A 119 1.20 6.03 8.84
C GLN A 119 -0.12 6.49 9.46
N ARG A 120 -0.46 6.09 10.69
CA ARG A 120 -1.68 6.54 11.40
C ARG A 120 -1.81 8.08 11.44
N PHE A 121 -0.70 8.82 11.56
CA PHE A 121 -0.72 10.30 11.55
C PHE A 121 -1.32 10.90 10.26
N ALA A 122 -1.15 10.20 9.14
CA ALA A 122 -1.69 10.63 7.85
C ALA A 122 -3.12 10.10 7.64
N ALA A 123 -3.40 8.88 8.11
CA ALA A 123 -4.70 8.21 7.94
C ALA A 123 -5.88 9.00 8.54
N GLU A 124 -5.65 9.72 9.63
CA GLU A 124 -6.67 10.46 10.37
C GLU A 124 -7.04 11.82 9.73
N ARG A 125 -6.35 12.22 8.66
CA ARG A 125 -6.58 13.53 8.04
C ARG A 125 -7.80 13.52 7.12
N PRO A 126 -8.56 14.64 7.05
CA PRO A 126 -9.74 14.74 6.19
C PRO A 126 -9.42 14.87 4.68
N ASP A 127 -8.17 15.15 4.32
CA ASP A 127 -7.67 15.24 2.95
C ASP A 127 -6.96 13.95 2.47
N MET A 128 -7.30 12.82 3.11
CA MET A 128 -6.79 11.48 2.83
C MET A 128 -7.95 10.50 2.67
N LEU A 129 -8.05 9.85 1.51
CA LEU A 129 -8.93 8.67 1.38
C LEU A 129 -8.18 7.43 1.85
N THR A 130 -8.82 6.63 2.68
CA THR A 130 -8.28 5.36 3.20
C THR A 130 -9.21 4.23 2.80
N TYR A 131 -8.65 3.21 2.15
CA TYR A 131 -9.35 1.98 1.79
C TYR A 131 -8.65 0.79 2.42
N GLN A 132 -9.37 -0.10 3.09
CA GLN A 132 -8.80 -1.19 3.87
C GLN A 132 -9.51 -2.52 3.56
N THR A 133 -8.76 -3.63 3.54
CA THR A 133 -9.36 -4.97 3.51
C THR A 133 -9.93 -5.34 4.88
N GLU A 134 -10.84 -6.31 4.93
CA GLU A 134 -11.00 -7.07 6.18
C GLU A 134 -9.65 -7.72 6.58
N PRO A 135 -9.46 -8.09 7.85
CA PRO A 135 -8.31 -8.88 8.27
C PRO A 135 -8.15 -10.12 7.38
N LEU A 136 -6.95 -10.33 6.86
CA LEU A 136 -6.65 -11.41 5.94
C LEU A 136 -6.79 -12.76 6.66
N SER A 137 -7.52 -13.69 6.04
CA SER A 137 -7.69 -15.04 6.58
C SER A 137 -6.50 -15.96 6.33
N GLU A 138 -5.65 -15.60 5.37
CA GLU A 138 -4.49 -16.35 4.92
C GLU A 138 -3.37 -15.38 4.55
N ASP A 139 -2.14 -15.90 4.53
CA ASP A 139 -0.97 -15.14 4.15
C ASP A 139 -1.08 -14.57 2.73
N LEU A 140 -0.70 -13.31 2.56
CA LEU A 140 -0.59 -12.70 1.24
C LEU A 140 0.86 -12.29 0.96
N THR A 141 1.52 -13.02 0.06
CA THR A 141 2.80 -12.58 -0.51
C THR A 141 2.56 -11.75 -1.77
N VAL A 142 2.88 -10.47 -1.72
CA VAL A 142 2.96 -9.58 -2.87
C VAL A 142 4.40 -9.59 -3.36
N ALA A 143 4.67 -10.01 -4.60
CA ALA A 143 6.01 -10.01 -5.17
C ALA A 143 5.97 -9.72 -6.68
N GLY A 144 6.40 -8.54 -7.07
CA GLY A 144 6.31 -8.11 -8.46
C GLY A 144 6.28 -6.58 -8.60
N PRO A 145 6.21 -6.10 -9.84
CA PRO A 145 5.82 -4.71 -10.08
C PRO A 145 4.42 -4.46 -9.51
N LEU A 146 4.22 -3.27 -8.95
CA LEU A 146 2.92 -2.79 -8.50
C LEU A 146 2.42 -1.73 -9.48
N GLY A 147 1.14 -1.77 -9.84
CA GLY A 147 0.50 -0.77 -10.68
C GLY A 147 -0.71 -0.18 -9.97
N VAL A 148 -1.12 1.02 -10.36
CA VAL A 148 -2.39 1.61 -9.89
C VAL A 148 -3.15 2.17 -11.08
N ASP A 149 -4.41 1.75 -11.21
CA ASP A 149 -5.35 2.28 -12.18
C ASP A 149 -6.35 3.20 -11.45
N LEU A 150 -6.12 4.52 -11.55
CA LEU A 150 -6.95 5.53 -10.89
C LEU A 150 -7.86 6.26 -11.87
N TRP A 151 -9.13 6.30 -11.53
CA TRP A 151 -10.16 7.10 -12.20
C TRP A 151 -10.42 8.35 -11.36
N VAL A 152 -9.93 9.50 -11.81
CA VAL A 152 -9.90 10.73 -11.03
C VAL A 152 -10.51 11.90 -11.79
N SER A 153 -11.17 12.79 -11.06
CA SER A 153 -11.78 14.01 -11.59
C SER A 153 -11.46 15.20 -10.68
N PRO A 154 -10.29 15.84 -10.81
CA PRO A 154 -9.97 17.03 -10.04
C PRO A 154 -10.84 18.22 -10.48
N SER A 155 -11.19 19.10 -9.56
CA SER A 155 -11.88 20.37 -9.89
C SER A 155 -10.94 21.45 -10.45
N GLY A 156 -9.63 21.29 -10.27
CA GLY A 156 -8.59 22.15 -10.83
C GLY A 156 -8.05 21.66 -12.17
N THR A 157 -7.01 22.34 -12.68
CA THR A 157 -6.36 22.00 -13.96
C THR A 157 -5.21 21.00 -13.82
N ASP A 158 -4.67 20.81 -12.61
CA ASP A 158 -3.61 19.87 -12.28
C ASP A 158 -3.72 19.39 -10.82
N ALA A 159 -3.11 18.24 -10.54
CA ALA A 159 -3.02 17.64 -9.21
C ALA A 159 -1.91 16.58 -9.17
N ASP A 160 -1.22 16.45 -8.04
CA ASP A 160 -0.37 15.30 -7.75
C ASP A 160 -1.21 14.26 -6.99
N PHE A 161 -1.16 12.99 -7.40
CA PHE A 161 -1.82 11.86 -6.77
C PHE A 161 -0.77 10.97 -6.13
N MET A 162 -0.82 10.80 -4.81
CA MET A 162 0.03 9.85 -4.13
C MET A 162 -0.77 8.61 -3.75
N VAL A 163 -0.14 7.45 -3.82
CA VAL A 163 -0.74 6.17 -3.43
C VAL A 163 0.22 5.50 -2.47
N LYS A 164 -0.29 5.07 -1.32
CA LYS A 164 0.47 4.28 -0.35
C LYS A 164 -0.17 2.91 -0.21
N LEU A 165 0.61 1.85 -0.35
CA LEU A 165 0.29 0.50 0.07
C LEU A 165 0.89 0.27 1.47
N ILE A 166 0.02 -0.05 2.40
CA ILE A 166 0.30 -0.13 3.83
C ILE A 166 -0.09 -1.53 4.34
N ASP A 167 0.72 -2.05 5.25
CA ASP A 167 0.43 -3.23 6.06
C ASP A 167 -0.04 -2.80 7.45
N VAL A 168 -1.29 -3.12 7.79
CA VAL A 168 -1.87 -2.86 9.10
C VAL A 168 -1.69 -4.09 9.97
N LEU A 169 -0.96 -3.92 11.07
CA LEU A 169 -0.78 -4.99 12.04
C LEU A 169 -2.10 -5.29 12.80
N PRO A 170 -2.31 -6.53 13.26
CA PRO A 170 -3.43 -6.88 14.12
C PRO A 170 -3.54 -5.98 15.36
N ASP A 171 -4.77 -5.72 15.81
CA ASP A 171 -5.05 -4.87 16.98
C ASP A 171 -4.51 -5.45 18.29
N ASP A 172 -4.19 -6.74 18.33
CA ASP A 172 -3.60 -7.44 19.47
C ASP A 172 -2.07 -7.61 19.36
N THR A 173 -1.43 -7.02 18.35
CA THR A 173 0.03 -7.12 18.15
C THR A 173 0.78 -6.61 19.38
N PRO A 174 1.63 -7.45 20.01
CA PRO A 174 2.34 -7.07 21.22
C PRO A 174 3.44 -6.04 20.91
N ASN A 175 3.62 -5.09 21.83
CA ASN A 175 4.74 -4.17 21.76
C ASN A 175 6.07 -4.89 22.02
N PRO A 176 7.19 -4.43 21.44
CA PRO A 176 8.50 -5.03 21.67
C PRO A 176 8.89 -4.95 23.15
N ALA A 177 9.65 -5.93 23.64
CA ALA A 177 10.20 -5.94 25.00
C ALA A 177 11.72 -6.17 24.93
N PRO A 178 12.56 -5.18 25.31
CA PRO A 178 12.22 -3.85 25.84
C PRO A 178 11.57 -2.92 24.79
N ASN A 179 10.79 -1.92 25.25
CA ASN A 179 10.16 -0.89 24.40
C ASN A 179 10.77 0.51 24.63
N PRO A 180 12.05 0.75 24.30
CA PRO A 180 12.72 2.00 24.65
C PRO A 180 12.12 3.23 23.96
N GLN A 181 11.51 3.07 22.77
CA GLN A 181 10.81 4.16 22.07
C GLN A 181 9.34 4.32 22.48
N ASN A 182 8.84 3.50 23.41
CA ASN A 182 7.43 3.46 23.81
C ASN A 182 6.46 3.36 22.62
N GLY A 183 6.84 2.59 21.59
CA GLY A 183 6.04 2.41 20.38
C GLY A 183 4.83 1.50 20.61
N GLN A 184 3.74 1.72 19.87
CA GLN A 184 2.54 0.89 19.88
C GLN A 184 2.40 0.15 18.55
N LEU A 185 2.48 -1.19 18.58
CA LEU A 185 2.36 -2.03 17.38
C LEU A 185 0.92 -2.46 17.08
N ALA A 186 0.05 -2.55 18.08
CA ALA A 186 -1.38 -2.78 17.87
C ALA A 186 -1.95 -1.79 16.84
N GLY A 187 -2.50 -2.30 15.73
CA GLY A 187 -3.07 -1.49 14.66
C GLY A 187 -2.08 -0.59 13.92
N ALA A 188 -0.77 -0.79 14.08
CA ALA A 188 0.24 0.05 13.46
C ALA A 188 0.19 -0.06 11.93
N GLN A 189 0.32 1.08 11.24
CA GLN A 189 0.24 1.16 9.78
C GLN A 189 1.64 1.27 9.17
N ARG A 190 2.22 0.14 8.76
CA ARG A 190 3.55 0.07 8.17
C ARG A 190 3.50 0.43 6.70
N LEU A 191 4.18 1.50 6.30
CA LEU A 191 4.33 1.83 4.89
C LEU A 191 5.15 0.75 4.20
N VAL A 192 4.59 0.16 3.14
CA VAL A 192 5.32 -0.84 2.36
C VAL A 192 5.76 -0.30 1.02
N ARG A 193 4.91 0.49 0.38
CA ARG A 193 5.27 1.24 -0.83
C ARG A 193 4.47 2.52 -0.90
N ALA A 194 5.13 3.62 -1.24
CA ALA A 194 4.47 4.82 -1.72
C ALA A 194 4.92 5.14 -3.15
N GLY A 195 4.06 5.82 -3.88
CA GLY A 195 4.40 6.40 -5.17
C GLY A 195 3.58 7.66 -5.41
N VAL A 196 4.14 8.59 -6.19
CA VAL A 196 3.48 9.83 -6.58
C VAL A 196 3.38 9.90 -8.09
N PHE A 197 2.23 10.34 -8.58
CA PHE A 197 1.96 10.60 -9.97
C PHE A 197 1.51 12.04 -10.16
N ARG A 198 2.25 12.80 -10.96
CA ARG A 198 1.92 14.19 -11.27
C ARG A 198 0.99 14.27 -12.49
N GLY A 199 -0.23 14.77 -12.27
CA GLY A 199 -1.35 14.72 -13.21
C GLY A 199 -1.09 15.32 -14.59
N ARG A 200 -0.26 16.36 -14.68
CA ARG A 200 0.14 16.94 -15.98
C ARG A 200 0.89 16.00 -16.91
N PHE A 201 1.43 14.88 -16.42
CA PHE A 201 2.17 13.91 -17.23
C PHE A 201 1.33 12.73 -17.74
N ARG A 202 0.01 12.70 -17.47
CA ARG A 202 -0.91 11.59 -17.84
C ARG A 202 -1.00 11.21 -19.32
N HIS A 203 -0.56 12.08 -20.22
CA HIS A 203 -0.52 11.81 -21.67
C HIS A 203 0.91 11.84 -22.23
N SER A 204 1.94 11.85 -21.37
CA SER A 204 3.33 11.93 -21.79
C SER A 204 3.80 10.62 -22.41
N SER A 205 4.47 10.66 -23.55
CA SER A 205 5.12 9.50 -24.17
C SER A 205 6.37 9.03 -23.43
N ILE A 206 6.91 9.85 -22.52
CA ILE A 206 8.01 9.48 -21.61
C ILE A 206 7.46 8.69 -20.40
N MET A 207 6.15 8.73 -20.17
CA MET A 207 5.40 7.99 -19.14
C MET A 207 4.12 7.39 -19.76
N PRO A 208 4.24 6.48 -20.75
CA PRO A 208 3.09 6.06 -21.54
C PRO A 208 2.13 5.18 -20.71
N GLY A 209 0.89 5.65 -20.53
CA GLY A 209 -0.24 4.89 -19.99
C GLY A 209 -0.31 4.84 -18.46
N SER A 210 -1.45 5.26 -17.90
CA SER A 210 -1.90 5.04 -16.50
C SER A 210 -0.82 4.69 -15.47
N ALA A 211 -0.24 5.71 -14.81
CA ALA A 211 0.54 5.59 -13.57
C ALA A 211 1.32 4.28 -13.42
N ASP A 212 2.10 3.94 -14.44
CA ASP A 212 2.91 2.74 -14.46
C ASP A 212 4.09 2.98 -13.50
N PHE A 213 3.98 2.50 -12.25
CA PHE A 213 5.08 2.53 -11.27
C PHE A 213 6.14 1.52 -11.69
N GLN A 214 6.78 1.74 -12.83
CA GLN A 214 7.72 0.77 -13.36
C GLN A 214 8.97 0.72 -12.48
N ASN A 215 9.15 -0.48 -11.90
CA ASN A 215 10.39 -1.08 -11.43
C ASN A 215 10.85 -0.68 -10.02
N THR A 216 10.01 -0.99 -9.02
CA THR A 216 10.54 -1.62 -7.81
C THR A 216 9.76 -2.88 -7.53
N THR A 217 10.48 -3.96 -7.30
CA THR A 217 9.88 -5.21 -6.92
C THR A 217 9.93 -5.34 -5.42
N ILE A 218 8.75 -5.46 -4.81
CA ILE A 218 8.60 -5.40 -3.36
C ILE A 218 7.99 -6.72 -2.94
N ARG A 219 8.61 -7.34 -1.94
CA ARG A 219 8.07 -8.52 -1.30
C ARG A 219 7.41 -8.12 0.00
N ILE A 220 6.09 -8.18 0.03
CA ILE A 220 5.28 -7.92 1.22
C ILE A 220 4.63 -9.23 1.58
N TYR A 221 4.90 -9.73 2.77
CA TYR A 221 4.15 -10.83 3.34
C TYR A 221 3.26 -10.25 4.42
N HIS A 222 1.95 -10.33 4.22
CA HIS A 222 0.98 -10.03 5.26
C HIS A 222 0.65 -11.35 5.98
N GLU A 223 0.78 -11.38 7.30
CA GLU A 223 0.37 -12.55 8.11
C GLU A 223 -1.15 -12.57 8.26
N PRO A 224 -1.77 -13.71 8.65
CA PRO A 224 -3.19 -13.77 8.92
C PRO A 224 -3.54 -12.81 10.05
N GLY A 225 -4.64 -12.07 9.90
CA GLY A 225 -5.07 -11.03 10.83
C GLY A 225 -4.57 -9.62 10.50
N HIS A 226 -3.60 -9.46 9.59
CA HIS A 226 -3.22 -8.15 9.05
C HIS A 226 -4.26 -7.62 8.06
N ALA A 227 -4.27 -6.31 7.77
CA ALA A 227 -5.05 -5.74 6.68
C ALA A 227 -4.18 -4.94 5.70
N SER A 228 -4.56 -4.88 4.42
CA SER A 228 -3.90 -4.01 3.45
C SER A 228 -4.67 -2.70 3.33
N VAL A 229 -3.95 -1.58 3.42
CA VAL A 229 -4.51 -0.23 3.27
C VAL A 229 -3.95 0.46 2.03
N VAL A 230 -4.85 1.11 1.27
CA VAL A 230 -4.52 2.08 0.23
C VAL A 230 -4.90 3.49 0.71
N GLN A 231 -3.92 4.38 0.75
CA GLN A 231 -4.11 5.80 1.09
C GLN A 231 -3.88 6.71 -0.11
N LEU A 232 -4.73 7.71 -0.31
CA LEU A 232 -4.67 8.67 -1.41
C LEU A 232 -4.78 10.13 -0.93
N PRO A 233 -3.69 10.92 -0.91
CA PRO A 233 -3.75 12.37 -0.89
C PRO A 233 -3.70 13.00 -2.29
N VAL A 234 -4.18 14.23 -2.39
CA VAL A 234 -3.94 15.16 -3.50
C VAL A 234 -3.20 16.37 -2.97
N LEU A 235 -2.10 16.68 -3.64
CA LEU A 235 -1.45 17.97 -3.53
C LEU A 235 -1.88 18.78 -4.75
N ARG A 236 -2.63 19.87 -4.57
CA ARG A 236 -2.85 20.84 -5.67
C ARG A 236 -1.61 21.73 -5.78
N GLN A 237 -1.26 22.11 -7.00
CA GLN A 237 -0.24 23.13 -7.28
C GLN A 237 -0.89 24.39 -7.83
#